data_AF-A0A146FG89-F1
#
_entry.id   AF-A0A146FG89-F1
#
_cell.length_a   1.000
_cell.length_b   1.000
_cell.length_c   1.000
_cell.angle_alpha   90.00
_cell.angle_beta   90.00
_cell.angle_gamma   90.00
#
_symmetry.space_group_name_H-M   'P 1'
#
loop_
_entity.id
_entity.type
_entity.pdbx_description
1 polymer ?
#
loop_
_entity_poly.entity_id
_entity_poly.type
_entity_poly.pdbx_seq_one_letter_code
_entity_poly.pdbx_strand_id
1 'polypeptide(L)'
;MSSSSGDSRLNNKFKNACYNGDLQAVQSALASGRLSAKDLDLGLRQANSEGHLDVIAALFDAGVPMSPLAIAYLIGDNGQQDPRVIRLYLDRGLKPQKCVDPNRSGPRKISPLASALNKVCDDGGATFDLLVEYGAKVDSSLLFYALSSSYDTALKARFLFSRGFDPLTATSSDWGTPLHIAARFADEEVIKLLLDLGADPTARLSTKKFPNRSPVEVAEWKMGASHESSGMRPVYQGIIDLLTCARTERPSSTFAVSESLNAGNIIKSLAETEEEADQGRSIIHNRSPTSLVAVSHVPPEHPANPQNTREQGVREKGSVSSRTRSRTKIVS
;
A
#
# COMPACT_ATOMS: atom_id res chain seq x y z
N MET A 1 -50.06 6.47 -2.31
CA MET A 1 -49.01 6.96 -3.23
C MET A 1 -47.81 7.59 -2.48
N SER A 2 -47.42 7.09 -1.30
CA SER A 2 -46.34 7.69 -0.49
C SER A 2 -44.97 6.98 -0.57
N SER A 3 -44.88 5.80 -1.19
CA SER A 3 -43.65 4.99 -1.25
C SER A 3 -42.52 5.67 -2.05
N SER A 4 -42.81 6.11 -3.27
CA SER A 4 -41.84 6.67 -4.23
C SER A 4 -40.96 7.81 -3.67
N SER A 5 -41.53 8.71 -2.85
CA SER A 5 -40.78 9.80 -2.20
C SER A 5 -39.86 9.30 -1.08
N GLY A 6 -40.27 8.26 -0.35
CA GLY A 6 -39.46 7.64 0.69
C GLY A 6 -38.27 6.86 0.11
N ASP A 7 -38.47 6.16 -1.01
CA ASP A 7 -37.42 5.39 -1.69
C ASP A 7 -36.38 6.32 -2.35
N SER A 8 -36.79 7.37 -3.07
CA SER A 8 -35.82 8.31 -3.67
C SER A 8 -34.97 9.05 -2.62
N ARG A 9 -35.54 9.36 -1.45
CA ARG A 9 -34.81 9.97 -0.33
C ARG A 9 -33.84 8.98 0.33
N LEU A 10 -34.17 7.68 0.38
CA LEU A 10 -33.27 6.63 0.86
C LEU A 10 -32.10 6.45 -0.11
N ASN A 11 -32.36 6.36 -1.42
CA ASN A 11 -31.33 6.12 -2.43
C ASN A 11 -30.33 7.28 -2.50
N ASN A 12 -30.80 8.53 -2.42
CA ASN A 12 -29.92 9.70 -2.34
C ASN A 12 -29.07 9.72 -1.07
N LYS A 13 -29.63 9.33 0.09
CA LYS A 13 -28.85 9.19 1.34
C LYS A 13 -27.79 8.10 1.22
N PHE A 14 -28.14 6.93 0.70
CA PHE A 14 -27.22 5.81 0.49
C PHE A 14 -26.08 6.18 -0.46
N LYS A 15 -26.37 6.84 -1.59
CA LYS A 15 -25.35 7.31 -2.52
C LYS A 15 -24.39 8.31 -1.86
N ASN A 16 -24.91 9.25 -1.09
CA ASN A 16 -24.08 10.23 -0.38
C ASN A 16 -23.28 9.58 0.77
N ALA A 17 -23.80 8.54 1.42
CA ALA A 17 -23.03 7.77 2.40
C ALA A 17 -21.87 7.03 1.75
N CYS A 18 -22.09 6.41 0.58
CA CYS A 18 -21.03 5.78 -0.22
C CYS A 18 -20.00 6.79 -0.74
N TYR A 19 -20.40 8.04 -1.02
CA TYR A 19 -19.48 9.14 -1.37
C TYR A 19 -18.61 9.55 -0.19
N ASN A 20 -19.20 9.74 0.99
CA ASN A 20 -18.50 10.32 2.14
C ASN A 20 -17.78 9.30 3.02
N GLY A 21 -17.84 8.01 2.71
CA GLY A 21 -17.27 6.95 3.55
C GLY A 21 -18.07 6.65 4.82
N ASP A 22 -19.36 6.98 4.86
CA ASP A 22 -20.21 6.77 6.04
C ASP A 22 -20.69 5.30 6.10
N LEU A 23 -19.83 4.44 6.64
CA LEU A 23 -20.08 3.02 6.84
C LEU A 23 -21.37 2.74 7.62
N GLN A 24 -21.69 3.54 8.65
CA GLN A 24 -22.85 3.32 9.50
C GLN A 24 -24.16 3.61 8.75
N ALA A 25 -24.20 4.68 7.95
CA ALA A 25 -25.34 4.98 7.10
C ALA A 25 -25.47 3.98 5.94
N VAL A 26 -24.36 3.49 5.37
CA VAL A 26 -24.35 2.41 4.37
C VAL A 26 -24.95 1.14 4.95
N GLN A 27 -24.45 0.65 6.09
CA GLN A 27 -24.97 -0.56 6.76
C GLN A 27 -26.45 -0.42 7.11
N SER A 28 -26.87 0.75 7.61
CA SER A 28 -28.28 1.03 7.92
C SER A 28 -29.19 1.01 6.69
N ALA A 29 -28.70 1.49 5.54
CA ALA A 29 -29.44 1.46 4.29
C ALA A 29 -29.50 0.05 3.68
N LEU A 30 -28.41 -0.72 3.77
CA LEU A 30 -28.38 -2.14 3.35
C LEU A 30 -29.36 -2.99 4.19
N ALA A 31 -29.33 -2.83 5.51
CA ALA A 31 -30.24 -3.51 6.44
C ALA A 31 -31.73 -3.20 6.21
N SER A 32 -32.06 -2.12 5.49
CA SER A 32 -33.44 -1.79 5.13
C SER A 32 -34.05 -2.72 4.06
N GLY A 33 -33.22 -3.41 3.28
CA GLY A 33 -33.66 -4.30 2.18
C GLY A 33 -34.39 -3.60 1.02
N ARG A 34 -34.42 -2.26 0.98
CA ARG A 34 -35.21 -1.46 0.02
C ARG A 34 -34.43 -0.97 -1.20
N LEU A 35 -33.11 -1.11 -1.20
CA LEU A 35 -32.25 -0.65 -2.30
C LEU A 35 -32.38 -1.59 -3.51
N SER A 36 -32.50 -1.03 -4.72
CA SER A 36 -32.47 -1.85 -5.93
C SER A 36 -31.04 -2.22 -6.31
N ALA A 37 -30.88 -3.23 -7.17
CA ALA A 37 -29.57 -3.59 -7.73
C ALA A 37 -28.87 -2.41 -8.44
N LYS A 38 -29.62 -1.45 -9.00
CA LYS A 38 -29.06 -0.24 -9.61
C LYS A 38 -28.55 0.75 -8.57
N ASP A 39 -29.23 0.87 -7.43
CA ASP A 39 -28.80 1.76 -6.34
C ASP A 39 -27.53 1.20 -5.68
N LEU A 40 -27.51 -0.10 -5.40
CA LEU A 40 -26.36 -0.82 -4.85
C LEU A 40 -25.12 -0.69 -5.75
N ASP A 41 -25.28 -0.91 -7.06
CA ASP A 41 -24.21 -0.73 -8.04
C ASP A 41 -23.73 0.71 -8.14
N LEU A 42 -24.63 1.70 -8.09
CA LEU A 42 -24.26 3.12 -8.06
C LEU A 42 -23.49 3.49 -6.78
N GLY A 43 -23.89 2.95 -5.63
CA GLY A 43 -23.17 3.08 -4.36
C GLY A 43 -21.76 2.48 -4.43
N LEU A 44 -21.62 1.27 -4.99
CA LEU A 44 -20.33 0.61 -5.17
C LEU A 44 -19.39 1.39 -6.09
N ARG A 45 -19.87 1.92 -7.23
CA ARG A 45 -19.08 2.81 -8.09
C ARG A 45 -18.58 4.04 -7.32
N GLN A 46 -19.43 4.64 -6.50
CA GLN A 46 -19.09 5.84 -5.76
C GLN A 46 -18.06 5.58 -4.66
N ALA A 47 -18.23 4.48 -3.91
CA ALA A 47 -17.26 4.06 -2.90
C ALA A 47 -15.91 3.67 -3.53
N ASN A 48 -15.93 3.01 -4.70
CA ASN A 48 -14.73 2.74 -5.48
C ASN A 48 -13.99 4.02 -5.88
N SER A 49 -14.72 5.05 -6.34
CA SER A 49 -14.11 6.28 -6.86
C SER A 49 -13.33 7.05 -5.79
N GLU A 50 -13.86 7.04 -4.56
CA GLU A 50 -13.31 7.73 -3.39
C GLU A 50 -12.37 6.83 -2.55
N GLY A 51 -12.32 5.52 -2.84
CA GLY A 51 -11.40 4.57 -2.20
C GLY A 51 -11.81 4.02 -0.83
N HIS A 52 -13.10 4.09 -0.46
CA HIS A 52 -13.59 3.72 0.88
C HIS A 52 -13.63 2.19 1.10
N LEU A 53 -12.50 1.62 1.50
CA LEU A 53 -12.28 0.17 1.67
C LEU A 53 -13.34 -0.55 2.51
N ASP A 54 -13.72 0.04 3.65
CA ASP A 54 -14.67 -0.52 4.61
C ASP A 54 -16.11 -0.51 4.08
N VAL A 55 -16.52 0.58 3.41
CA VAL A 55 -17.78 0.67 2.68
C VAL A 55 -17.85 -0.39 1.57
N ILE A 56 -16.79 -0.55 0.79
CA ILE A 56 -16.72 -1.54 -0.30
C ILE A 56 -16.82 -2.97 0.27
N ALA A 57 -16.14 -3.25 1.38
CA ALA A 57 -16.23 -4.53 2.07
C ALA A 57 -17.67 -4.83 2.52
N ALA A 58 -18.34 -3.87 3.17
CA ALA A 58 -19.72 -4.01 3.60
C ALA A 58 -20.71 -4.22 2.44
N LEU A 59 -20.46 -3.60 1.28
CA LEU A 59 -21.26 -3.83 0.07
C LEU A 59 -21.08 -5.27 -0.46
N PHE A 60 -19.86 -5.79 -0.47
CA PHE A 60 -19.62 -7.19 -0.85
C PHE A 60 -20.15 -8.20 0.17
N ASP A 61 -20.10 -7.89 1.46
CA ASP A 61 -20.69 -8.72 2.52
C ASP A 61 -22.21 -8.78 2.41
N ALA A 62 -22.85 -7.72 1.92
CA ALA A 62 -24.26 -7.68 1.54
C ALA A 62 -24.57 -8.38 0.19
N GLY A 63 -23.58 -9.01 -0.45
CA GLY A 63 -23.75 -9.76 -1.69
C GLY A 63 -23.89 -8.91 -2.96
N VAL A 64 -23.47 -7.63 -2.94
CA VAL A 64 -23.48 -6.78 -4.14
C VAL A 64 -22.49 -7.35 -5.19
N PRO A 65 -22.93 -7.66 -6.42
CA PRO A 65 -22.06 -8.26 -7.43
C PRO A 65 -21.09 -7.22 -8.02
N MET A 66 -19.91 -7.68 -8.41
CA MET A 66 -18.95 -6.87 -9.17
C MET A 66 -19.45 -6.65 -10.60
N SER A 67 -20.12 -5.53 -10.85
CA SER A 67 -20.52 -5.18 -12.22
C SER A 67 -19.31 -4.67 -13.03
N PRO A 68 -19.30 -4.84 -14.36
CA PRO A 68 -18.26 -4.24 -15.22
C PRO A 68 -18.14 -2.71 -15.05
N LEU A 69 -19.23 -2.04 -14.68
CA LEU A 69 -19.24 -0.60 -14.42
C LEU A 69 -18.62 -0.27 -13.06
N ALA A 70 -18.92 -1.02 -12.00
CA ALA A 70 -18.21 -0.88 -10.72
C ALA A 70 -16.70 -1.09 -10.90
N ILE A 71 -16.31 -2.15 -11.61
CA ILE A 71 -14.90 -2.45 -11.90
C ILE A 71 -14.21 -1.32 -12.69
N ALA A 72 -14.91 -0.65 -13.61
CA ALA A 72 -14.34 0.49 -14.34
C ALA A 72 -14.00 1.70 -13.43
N TYR A 73 -14.62 1.81 -12.24
CA TYR A 73 -14.35 2.83 -11.23
C TYR A 73 -13.26 2.43 -10.22
N LEU A 74 -12.65 1.23 -10.32
CA LEU A 74 -11.49 0.79 -9.50
C LEU A 74 -10.19 1.56 -9.75
N ILE A 75 -10.24 2.69 -10.44
CA ILE A 75 -9.09 3.53 -10.73
C ILE A 75 -9.21 4.88 -10.01
N GLY A 76 -10.40 5.22 -9.49
CA GLY A 76 -10.71 6.53 -8.91
C GLY A 76 -10.77 7.64 -9.95
N ASP A 77 -11.55 8.69 -9.68
CA ASP A 77 -11.64 9.86 -10.58
C ASP A 77 -10.28 10.56 -10.80
N ASN A 78 -9.33 10.37 -9.88
CA ASN A 78 -7.96 10.92 -9.93
C ASN A 78 -6.87 9.90 -10.31
N GLY A 79 -7.21 8.64 -10.65
CA GLY A 79 -6.23 7.60 -10.98
C GLY A 79 -5.29 7.22 -9.84
N GLN A 80 -5.78 7.26 -8.61
CA GLN A 80 -5.11 6.74 -7.42
C GLN A 80 -6.11 5.82 -6.73
N GLN A 81 -5.94 4.52 -6.90
CA GLN A 81 -6.72 3.53 -6.16
C GLN A 81 -5.98 3.13 -4.90
N ASP A 82 -6.69 3.01 -3.78
CA ASP A 82 -6.17 2.30 -2.60
C ASP A 82 -5.94 0.81 -2.98
N PRO A 83 -4.70 0.31 -2.93
CA PRO A 83 -4.40 -1.05 -3.35
C PRO A 83 -5.08 -2.13 -2.50
N ARG A 84 -5.51 -1.80 -1.27
CA ARG A 84 -6.32 -2.68 -0.42
C ARG A 84 -7.71 -2.92 -1.01
N VAL A 85 -8.25 -1.96 -1.77
CA VAL A 85 -9.50 -2.14 -2.51
C VAL A 85 -9.30 -3.11 -3.69
N ILE A 86 -8.16 -3.02 -4.37
CA ILE A 86 -7.78 -3.99 -5.42
C ILE A 86 -7.66 -5.39 -4.82
N ARG A 87 -6.95 -5.53 -3.68
CA ARG A 87 -6.87 -6.78 -2.91
C ARG A 87 -8.25 -7.34 -2.59
N LEU A 88 -9.13 -6.52 -2.01
CA LEU A 88 -10.49 -6.91 -1.65
C LEU A 88 -11.30 -7.43 -2.85
N TYR A 89 -11.26 -6.78 -4.01
CA TYR A 89 -11.94 -7.28 -5.20
C TYR A 89 -11.40 -8.66 -5.63
N LEU A 90 -10.10 -8.88 -5.52
CA LEU A 90 -9.45 -10.11 -5.96
C LEU A 90 -9.68 -11.26 -4.96
N ASP A 91 -9.64 -10.99 -3.65
CA ASP A 91 -10.05 -11.93 -2.59
C ASP A 91 -11.53 -12.35 -2.73
N ARG A 92 -12.38 -11.45 -3.22
CA ARG A 92 -13.80 -11.72 -3.53
C ARG A 92 -14.02 -12.35 -4.92
N GLY A 93 -12.95 -12.76 -5.61
CA GLY A 93 -13.02 -13.58 -6.82
C GLY A 93 -12.99 -12.82 -8.16
N LEU A 94 -12.64 -11.53 -8.17
CA LEU A 94 -12.36 -10.82 -9.43
C LEU A 94 -11.20 -11.55 -10.15
N LYS A 95 -11.40 -11.94 -11.41
CA LYS A 95 -10.31 -12.53 -12.20
C LYS A 95 -9.54 -11.41 -12.92
N PRO A 96 -8.22 -11.27 -12.70
CA PRO A 96 -7.44 -10.11 -13.19
C PRO A 96 -7.51 -9.94 -14.73
N GLN A 97 -7.57 -11.07 -15.45
CA GLN A 97 -7.48 -11.17 -16.91
C GLN A 97 -8.56 -10.42 -17.71
N LYS A 98 -9.66 -9.92 -17.13
CA LYS A 98 -10.84 -9.51 -17.91
C LYS A 98 -11.27 -8.04 -17.81
N CYS A 99 -10.72 -7.26 -16.88
CA CYS A 99 -11.29 -5.93 -16.60
C CYS A 99 -10.42 -4.95 -15.79
N VAL A 100 -9.28 -5.36 -15.23
CA VAL A 100 -8.31 -4.45 -14.59
C VAL A 100 -6.92 -4.76 -15.15
N ASP A 101 -6.32 -3.82 -15.88
CA ASP A 101 -4.91 -3.91 -16.26
C ASP A 101 -4.05 -3.32 -15.12
N PRO A 102 -3.27 -4.13 -14.37
CA PRO A 102 -2.44 -3.65 -13.26
C PRO A 102 -1.29 -2.72 -13.71
N ASN A 103 -1.06 -2.61 -15.03
CA ASN A 103 -0.07 -1.71 -15.62
C ASN A 103 -0.66 -0.35 -16.01
N ARG A 104 -1.99 -0.17 -15.94
CA ARG A 104 -2.66 1.03 -16.42
C ARG A 104 -2.43 2.20 -15.45
N SER A 105 -1.48 3.07 -15.79
CA SER A 105 -1.22 4.31 -15.06
C SER A 105 -2.44 5.26 -15.02
N GLY A 106 -2.60 5.96 -13.89
CA GLY A 106 -3.58 7.04 -13.73
C GLY A 106 -3.22 8.33 -14.49
N PRO A 107 -4.00 9.42 -14.37
CA PRO A 107 -3.76 10.72 -15.04
C PRO A 107 -2.36 11.30 -14.82
N ARG A 108 -1.74 11.02 -13.66
CA ARG A 108 -0.35 11.42 -13.34
C ARG A 108 0.72 10.61 -14.10
N LYS A 109 0.33 9.62 -14.91
CA LYS A 109 1.18 8.65 -15.62
C LYS A 109 2.06 7.75 -14.73
N ILE A 110 1.87 7.81 -13.41
CA ILE A 110 2.46 6.89 -12.42
C ILE A 110 1.70 5.56 -12.52
N SER A 111 2.43 4.44 -12.64
CA SER A 111 1.83 3.10 -12.64
C SER A 111 1.41 2.69 -11.23
N PRO A 112 0.40 1.80 -11.07
CA PRO A 112 0.00 1.29 -9.75
C PRO A 112 1.17 0.71 -8.96
N LEU A 113 2.08 0.00 -9.64
CA LEU A 113 3.29 -0.58 -9.05
C LEU A 113 4.31 0.48 -8.58
N ALA A 114 4.42 1.62 -9.28
CA ALA A 114 5.22 2.75 -8.81
C ALA A 114 4.57 3.47 -7.61
N SER A 115 3.24 3.57 -7.55
CA SER A 115 2.54 4.05 -6.35
C SER A 115 2.76 3.12 -5.16
N ALA A 116 2.78 1.80 -5.37
CA ALA A 116 3.05 0.79 -4.33
C ALA A 116 4.43 0.96 -3.67
N LEU A 117 5.45 1.40 -4.39
CA LEU A 117 6.76 1.69 -3.80
C LEU A 117 6.74 2.78 -2.72
N ASN A 118 5.77 3.69 -2.77
CA ASN A 118 5.59 4.69 -1.70
C ASN A 118 4.86 4.13 -0.47
N LYS A 119 4.51 2.84 -0.47
CA LYS A 119 3.88 2.12 0.65
C LYS A 119 4.77 1.08 1.32
N VAL A 120 5.96 0.78 0.77
CA VAL A 120 6.88 -0.23 1.34
C VAL A 120 7.22 0.04 2.81
N CYS A 121 7.36 1.31 3.21
CA CYS A 121 7.59 1.67 4.61
C CYS A 121 6.35 1.48 5.53
N ASP A 122 5.13 1.55 4.98
CA ASP A 122 3.88 1.31 5.70
C ASP A 122 3.53 -0.19 5.78
N ASP A 123 3.70 -0.94 4.68
CA ASP A 123 3.14 -2.28 4.48
C ASP A 123 4.16 -3.39 4.16
N GLY A 124 5.47 -3.09 4.22
CA GLY A 124 6.53 -4.06 3.91
C GLY A 124 6.59 -4.49 2.44
N GLY A 125 5.87 -3.80 1.55
CA GLY A 125 5.75 -4.18 0.14
C GLY A 125 4.63 -5.19 -0.14
N ALA A 126 3.77 -5.52 0.83
CA ALA A 126 2.64 -6.42 0.63
C ALA A 126 1.72 -5.99 -0.54
N THR A 127 1.53 -4.69 -0.72
CA THR A 127 0.85 -4.12 -1.90
C THR A 127 1.60 -4.39 -3.21
N PHE A 128 2.93 -4.28 -3.19
CA PHE A 128 3.76 -4.39 -4.38
C PHE A 128 3.74 -5.83 -4.91
N ASP A 129 3.99 -6.79 -4.02
CA ASP A 129 3.99 -8.22 -4.32
C ASP A 129 2.67 -8.67 -4.92
N LEU A 130 1.57 -8.17 -4.36
CA LEU A 130 0.23 -8.42 -4.85
C LEU A 130 0.04 -7.98 -6.30
N LEU A 131 0.47 -6.77 -6.64
CA LEU A 131 0.35 -6.26 -7.99
C LEU A 131 1.20 -7.10 -8.97
N VAL A 132 2.38 -7.56 -8.55
CA VAL A 132 3.24 -8.46 -9.33
C VAL A 132 2.58 -9.83 -9.54
N GLU A 133 2.00 -10.44 -8.49
CA GLU A 133 1.23 -11.71 -8.57
C GLU A 133 0.12 -11.63 -9.63
N TYR A 134 -0.56 -10.48 -9.72
CA TYR A 134 -1.63 -10.25 -10.70
C TYR A 134 -1.15 -9.75 -12.07
N GLY A 135 0.15 -9.68 -12.32
CA GLY A 135 0.72 -9.39 -13.64
C GLY A 135 1.09 -7.93 -13.90
N ALA A 136 1.33 -7.14 -12.85
CA ALA A 136 2.06 -5.88 -12.99
C ALA A 136 3.49 -6.15 -13.47
N LYS A 137 3.91 -5.43 -14.49
CA LYS A 137 5.25 -5.54 -15.07
C LYS A 137 6.25 -4.76 -14.22
N VAL A 138 7.23 -5.49 -13.71
CA VAL A 138 8.45 -4.94 -13.13
C VAL A 138 9.37 -4.56 -14.30
N ASP A 139 9.71 -3.27 -14.45
CA ASP A 139 10.61 -2.79 -15.51
C ASP A 139 11.60 -1.74 -15.01
N SER A 140 12.59 -1.37 -15.85
CA SER A 140 13.67 -0.46 -15.46
C SER A 140 13.18 0.90 -14.94
N SER A 141 12.05 1.41 -15.43
CA SER A 141 11.50 2.72 -15.05
C SER A 141 11.09 2.79 -13.58
N LEU A 142 10.78 1.64 -12.98
CA LEU A 142 10.38 1.48 -11.58
C LEU A 142 11.53 1.80 -10.61
N LEU A 143 12.75 1.36 -10.93
CA LEU A 143 13.95 1.73 -10.18
C LEU A 143 14.28 3.22 -10.34
N PHE A 144 14.20 3.77 -11.57
CA PHE A 144 14.43 5.21 -11.76
C PHE A 144 13.35 6.08 -11.10
N TYR A 145 12.12 5.57 -10.95
CA TYR A 145 11.08 6.21 -10.14
C TYR A 145 11.49 6.25 -8.67
N ALA A 146 11.85 5.09 -8.08
CA ALA A 146 12.35 5.00 -6.70
C ALA A 146 13.52 5.95 -6.44
N LEU A 147 14.54 5.93 -7.31
CA LEU A 147 15.76 6.75 -7.23
C LEU A 147 15.53 8.24 -7.53
N SER A 148 14.35 8.62 -8.00
CA SER A 148 13.94 10.03 -8.19
C SER A 148 13.07 10.57 -7.04
N SER A 149 12.75 9.72 -6.06
CA SER A 149 11.95 10.10 -4.89
C SER A 149 12.76 11.01 -3.95
N SER A 150 12.06 11.81 -3.14
CA SER A 150 12.69 12.69 -2.13
C SER A 150 12.69 12.08 -0.72
N TYR A 151 12.27 10.82 -0.58
CA TYR A 151 12.19 10.09 0.69
C TYR A 151 12.26 8.58 0.44
N ASP A 152 12.81 7.87 1.43
CA ASP A 152 12.95 6.40 1.47
C ASP A 152 13.64 5.79 0.23
N THR A 153 14.51 6.55 -0.43
CA THR A 153 15.15 6.18 -1.70
C THR A 153 15.95 4.88 -1.58
N ALA A 154 16.82 4.78 -0.56
CA ALA A 154 17.61 3.58 -0.30
C ALA A 154 16.74 2.38 0.13
N LEU A 155 15.70 2.60 0.94
CA LEU A 155 14.72 1.56 1.33
C LEU A 155 14.00 1.00 0.09
N LYS A 156 13.49 1.87 -0.79
CA LYS A 156 12.84 1.46 -2.05
C LYS A 156 13.80 0.75 -3.00
N ALA A 157 15.07 1.16 -3.05
CA ALA A 157 16.11 0.48 -3.83
C ALA A 157 16.41 -0.92 -3.28
N ARG A 158 16.67 -1.05 -1.96
CA ARG A 158 16.89 -2.34 -1.27
C ARG A 158 15.72 -3.30 -1.48
N PHE A 159 14.48 -2.82 -1.32
CA PHE A 159 13.27 -3.60 -1.56
C PHE A 159 13.15 -4.09 -3.00
N LEU A 160 13.40 -3.23 -4.01
CA LEU A 160 13.42 -3.70 -5.40
C LEU A 160 14.48 -4.78 -5.60
N PHE A 161 15.67 -4.59 -5.03
CA PHE A 161 16.77 -5.55 -5.16
C PHE A 161 16.44 -6.89 -4.47
N SER A 162 15.83 -6.90 -3.27
CA SER A 162 15.39 -8.14 -2.60
C SER A 162 14.38 -8.93 -3.43
N ARG A 163 13.61 -8.27 -4.31
CA ARG A 163 12.71 -8.90 -5.29
C ARG A 163 13.38 -9.29 -6.61
N GLY A 164 14.71 -9.46 -6.61
CA GLY A 164 15.48 -9.94 -7.75
C GLY A 164 15.68 -8.91 -8.87
N PHE A 165 15.40 -7.64 -8.60
CA PHE A 165 15.65 -6.56 -9.57
C PHE A 165 17.14 -6.27 -9.66
N ASP A 166 17.74 -6.51 -10.82
CA ASP A 166 19.16 -6.19 -11.06
C ASP A 166 19.36 -4.69 -11.41
N PRO A 167 20.06 -3.90 -10.57
CA PRO A 167 20.36 -2.52 -10.91
C PRO A 167 21.47 -2.37 -11.95
N LEU A 168 22.28 -3.40 -12.22
CA LEU A 168 23.46 -3.30 -13.08
C LEU A 168 23.08 -3.26 -14.56
N THR A 169 22.03 -4.00 -14.95
CA THR A 169 21.46 -3.98 -16.30
C THR A 169 20.44 -2.85 -16.53
N ALA A 170 19.97 -2.18 -15.47
CA ALA A 170 18.99 -1.11 -15.57
C ALA A 170 19.56 0.17 -16.22
N THR A 171 18.93 0.65 -17.29
CA THR A 171 19.28 1.91 -17.95
C THR A 171 18.04 2.76 -18.27
N SER A 172 18.25 4.09 -18.34
CA SER A 172 17.22 5.08 -18.66
C SER A 172 17.71 6.11 -19.66
N SER A 173 16.88 6.44 -20.66
CA SER A 173 17.17 7.52 -21.61
C SER A 173 17.22 8.92 -20.99
N ASP A 174 16.57 9.11 -19.83
CA ASP A 174 16.56 10.38 -19.10
C ASP A 174 17.62 10.44 -18.00
N TRP A 175 18.08 9.29 -17.49
CA TRP A 175 18.87 9.21 -16.26
C TRP A 175 20.16 8.38 -16.32
N GLY A 176 20.41 7.60 -17.37
CA GLY A 176 21.63 6.79 -17.47
C GLY A 176 21.53 5.49 -16.64
N THR A 177 22.58 5.14 -15.91
CA THR A 177 22.57 4.03 -14.93
C THR A 177 22.05 4.51 -13.56
N PRO A 178 21.68 3.61 -12.64
CA PRO A 178 21.37 3.96 -11.25
C PRO A 178 22.42 4.84 -10.56
N LEU A 179 23.73 4.65 -10.83
CA LEU A 179 24.78 5.51 -10.29
C LEU A 179 24.70 6.97 -10.77
N HIS A 180 24.25 7.21 -12.00
CA HIS A 180 24.12 8.59 -12.53
C HIS A 180 23.01 9.37 -11.82
N ILE A 181 21.87 8.73 -11.54
CA ILE A 181 20.76 9.36 -10.82
C ILE A 181 21.10 9.57 -9.34
N ALA A 182 21.73 8.59 -8.69
CA ALA A 182 22.17 8.71 -7.30
C ALA A 182 23.22 9.83 -7.14
N ALA A 183 24.21 9.91 -8.05
CA ALA A 183 25.18 11.01 -8.10
C ALA A 183 24.52 12.38 -8.35
N ARG A 184 23.45 12.45 -9.15
CA ARG A 184 22.70 13.71 -9.39
C ARG A 184 21.93 14.21 -8.17
N PHE A 185 21.56 13.32 -7.25
CA PHE A 185 20.85 13.67 -6.00
C PHE A 185 21.75 13.66 -4.76
N ALA A 186 23.02 13.27 -4.90
CA ALA A 186 23.97 13.05 -3.81
C ALA A 186 23.50 12.01 -2.77
N ASP A 187 22.85 10.95 -3.24
CA ASP A 187 22.39 9.85 -2.38
C ASP A 187 23.55 8.88 -2.08
N GLU A 188 24.28 9.17 -1.00
CA GLU A 188 25.47 8.41 -0.60
C GLU A 188 25.15 6.94 -0.27
N GLU A 189 23.99 6.66 0.34
CA GLU A 189 23.62 5.28 0.71
C GLU A 189 23.31 4.45 -0.54
N VAL A 190 22.56 5.01 -1.49
CA VAL A 190 22.31 4.35 -2.79
C VAL A 190 23.61 4.17 -3.57
N ILE A 191 24.53 5.15 -3.55
CA ILE A 191 25.82 5.02 -4.24
C ILE A 191 26.64 3.87 -3.65
N LYS A 192 26.77 3.80 -2.32
CA LYS A 192 27.47 2.69 -1.65
C LYS A 192 26.85 1.35 -2.02
N LEU A 193 25.53 1.21 -1.86
CA LEU A 193 24.78 0.00 -2.22
C LEU A 193 25.00 -0.44 -3.69
N LEU A 194 25.04 0.50 -4.63
CA LEU A 194 25.30 0.19 -6.05
C LEU A 194 26.76 -0.19 -6.32
N LEU A 195 27.71 0.45 -5.64
CA LEU A 195 29.14 0.14 -5.76
C LEU A 195 29.47 -1.24 -5.16
N ASP A 196 28.87 -1.57 -4.01
CA ASP A 196 28.97 -2.88 -3.34
C ASP A 196 28.42 -4.00 -4.25
N LEU A 197 27.36 -3.71 -5.02
CA LEU A 197 26.81 -4.61 -6.04
C LEU A 197 27.65 -4.66 -7.34
N GLY A 198 28.75 -3.90 -7.44
CA GLY A 198 29.66 -3.95 -8.59
C GLY A 198 29.35 -2.98 -9.74
N ALA A 199 28.44 -2.02 -9.55
CA ALA A 199 28.15 -1.01 -10.57
C ALA A 199 29.42 -0.25 -11.00
N ASP A 200 29.54 0.07 -12.29
CA ASP A 200 30.71 0.75 -12.85
C ASP A 200 30.65 2.28 -12.62
N PRO A 201 31.55 2.87 -11.80
CA PRO A 201 31.58 4.31 -11.57
C PRO A 201 32.10 5.11 -12.76
N THR A 202 32.65 4.45 -13.79
CA THR A 202 33.19 5.08 -15.00
C THR A 202 32.23 5.06 -16.19
N ALA A 203 31.12 4.32 -16.11
CA ALA A 203 30.14 4.15 -17.17
C ALA A 203 29.66 5.51 -17.70
N ARG A 204 29.74 5.72 -19.02
CA ARG A 204 29.29 6.97 -19.67
C ARG A 204 28.10 6.69 -20.57
N LEU A 205 26.98 7.34 -20.31
CA LEU A 205 25.77 7.21 -21.12
C LEU A 205 25.33 8.53 -21.73
N SER A 206 24.76 8.47 -22.93
CA SER A 206 24.09 9.60 -23.55
C SER A 206 22.65 9.68 -23.03
N THR A 207 22.37 10.64 -22.15
CA THR A 207 21.04 10.85 -21.56
C THR A 207 20.51 12.24 -21.93
N LYS A 208 19.19 12.42 -21.88
CA LYS A 208 18.58 13.75 -22.13
C LYS A 208 19.01 14.81 -21.10
N LYS A 209 19.45 14.41 -19.90
CA LYS A 209 19.78 15.34 -18.79
C LYS A 209 21.27 15.64 -18.67
N PHE A 210 22.14 14.73 -19.11
CA PHE A 210 23.60 14.85 -19.02
C PHE A 210 24.22 14.00 -20.14
N PRO A 211 24.41 14.56 -21.35
CA PRO A 211 24.89 13.80 -22.49
C PRO A 211 26.36 13.41 -22.33
N ASN A 212 26.65 12.11 -22.41
CA ASN A 212 27.99 11.52 -22.41
C ASN A 212 28.85 11.92 -21.20
N ARG A 213 28.26 11.80 -20.01
CA ARG A 213 28.94 11.99 -18.71
C ARG A 213 28.97 10.69 -17.92
N SER A 214 29.98 10.55 -17.08
CA SER A 214 30.07 9.57 -16.00
C SER A 214 29.34 10.06 -14.73
N PRO A 215 29.05 9.16 -13.76
CA PRO A 215 28.52 9.54 -12.44
C PRO A 215 29.30 10.68 -11.75
N VAL A 216 30.64 10.68 -11.81
CA VAL A 216 31.49 11.75 -11.24
C VAL A 216 31.19 13.09 -11.92
N GLU A 217 31.24 13.14 -13.26
CA GLU A 217 30.97 14.35 -14.05
C GLU A 217 29.53 14.88 -13.87
N VAL A 218 28.59 14.03 -13.44
CA VAL A 218 27.22 14.43 -13.07
C VAL A 218 27.20 15.09 -11.69
N ALA A 219 27.92 14.56 -10.70
CA ALA A 219 28.05 15.16 -9.37
C ALA A 219 28.80 16.50 -9.44
N GLU A 220 29.93 16.59 -10.15
CA GLU A 220 30.70 17.82 -10.38
C GLU A 220 29.83 18.94 -10.97
N TRP A 221 29.09 18.64 -12.03
CA TRP A 221 28.18 19.60 -12.65
C TRP A 221 27.09 20.07 -11.69
N LYS A 222 26.55 19.16 -10.89
CA LYS A 222 25.48 19.47 -9.94
C LYS A 222 25.99 20.29 -8.75
N MET A 223 27.24 20.05 -8.32
CA MET A 223 27.97 20.88 -7.36
C MET A 223 28.16 22.30 -7.88
N GLY A 224 28.64 22.46 -9.12
CA GLY A 224 28.83 23.76 -9.76
C GLY A 224 27.51 24.53 -9.98
N ALA A 225 26.41 23.81 -10.24
CA ALA A 225 25.07 24.38 -10.38
C ALA A 225 24.35 24.64 -9.03
N SER A 226 24.98 24.35 -7.89
CA SER A 226 24.39 24.58 -6.56
C SER A 226 24.80 25.94 -5.99
N HIS A 227 23.82 26.69 -5.47
CA HIS A 227 24.07 27.97 -4.80
C HIS A 227 25.02 27.80 -3.60
N GLU A 228 25.91 28.76 -3.38
CA GLU A 228 26.96 28.67 -2.37
C GLU A 228 26.40 28.54 -0.94
N SER A 229 25.24 29.16 -0.69
CA SER A 229 24.49 29.10 0.58
C SER A 229 23.74 27.79 0.84
N SER A 230 23.70 26.86 -0.11
CA SER A 230 22.86 25.65 -0.02
C SER A 230 23.39 24.56 0.93
N GLY A 231 24.65 24.67 1.41
CA GLY A 231 25.31 23.61 2.17
C GLY A 231 25.62 22.33 1.38
N MET A 232 25.17 22.23 0.13
CA MET A 232 25.29 21.01 -0.68
C MET A 232 26.68 20.79 -1.28
N ARG A 233 27.52 21.83 -1.43
CA ARG A 233 28.86 21.69 -2.05
C ARG A 233 29.74 20.64 -1.33
N PRO A 234 29.89 20.64 0.01
CA PRO A 234 30.57 19.57 0.73
C PRO A 234 29.97 18.18 0.50
N VAL A 235 28.64 18.07 0.39
CA VAL A 235 27.95 16.79 0.14
C VAL A 235 28.33 16.24 -1.24
N TYR A 236 28.23 17.06 -2.30
CA TYR A 236 28.66 16.64 -3.63
C TYR A 236 30.17 16.37 -3.70
N GLN A 237 31.01 17.08 -2.95
CA GLN A 237 32.45 16.78 -2.88
C GLN A 237 32.68 15.38 -2.28
N GLY A 238 32.03 15.02 -1.18
CA GLY A 238 32.11 13.67 -0.61
C GLY A 238 31.65 12.59 -1.59
N ILE A 239 30.64 12.86 -2.41
CA ILE A 239 30.20 11.95 -3.49
C ILE A 239 31.23 11.83 -4.61
N ILE A 240 31.87 12.94 -5.02
CA ILE A 240 32.94 12.93 -6.02
C ILE A 240 34.12 12.11 -5.52
N ASP A 241 34.52 12.30 -4.27
CA ASP A 241 35.63 11.58 -3.63
C ASP A 241 35.31 10.07 -3.56
N LEU A 242 34.11 9.70 -3.07
CA LEU A 242 33.63 8.32 -3.01
C LEU A 242 33.68 7.60 -4.37
N LEU A 243 33.11 8.22 -5.41
CA LEU A 243 33.10 7.66 -6.77
C LEU A 243 34.50 7.62 -7.40
N THR A 244 35.38 8.55 -7.03
CA THR A 244 36.78 8.60 -7.52
C THR A 244 37.64 7.51 -6.88
N CYS A 245 37.47 7.25 -5.57
CA CYS A 245 38.10 6.13 -4.87
C CYS A 245 37.67 4.77 -5.48
N ALA A 246 36.36 4.59 -5.70
CA ALA A 246 35.82 3.39 -6.33
C ALA A 246 36.35 3.14 -7.76
N ARG A 247 36.74 4.21 -8.48
CA ARG A 247 37.45 4.08 -9.77
C ARG A 247 38.87 3.56 -9.60
N THR A 248 39.60 4.00 -8.57
CA THR A 248 41.00 3.60 -8.36
C THR A 248 41.16 2.18 -7.82
N GLU A 249 40.13 1.63 -7.16
CA GLU A 249 40.15 0.28 -6.56
C GLU A 249 39.90 -0.85 -7.58
N ARG A 250 39.50 -0.54 -8.82
CA ARG A 250 39.40 -1.52 -9.92
C ARG A 250 40.64 -1.43 -10.83
N PRO A 251 41.68 -2.26 -10.61
CA PRO A 251 42.83 -2.29 -11.51
C PRO A 251 42.44 -2.81 -12.90
N SER A 252 42.90 -2.11 -13.94
CA SER A 252 42.71 -2.50 -15.33
C SER A 252 43.40 -3.83 -15.65
N SER A 253 42.60 -4.84 -16.02
CA SER A 253 43.01 -6.10 -16.66
C SER A 253 43.80 -7.13 -15.82
N THR A 254 43.32 -8.37 -15.88
CA THR A 254 44.08 -9.62 -15.69
C THR A 254 44.88 -9.78 -14.39
N PHE A 255 44.26 -10.38 -13.35
CA PHE A 255 44.70 -11.64 -12.74
C PHE A 255 43.68 -12.14 -11.68
N ALA A 256 43.64 -13.47 -11.50
CA ALA A 256 43.00 -14.22 -10.39
C ALA A 256 41.49 -14.06 -10.12
N VAL A 257 40.78 -15.18 -10.28
CA VAL A 257 39.45 -15.42 -9.69
C VAL A 257 39.62 -15.75 -8.21
N SER A 258 39.20 -14.85 -7.32
CA SER A 258 38.85 -15.18 -5.93
C SER A 258 37.96 -14.09 -5.32
N GLU A 259 36.70 -14.42 -5.07
CA GLU A 259 35.81 -13.76 -4.10
C GLU A 259 35.66 -12.23 -4.20
N SER A 260 35.24 -11.72 -5.37
CA SER A 260 34.27 -10.60 -5.30
C SER A 260 32.97 -11.16 -4.72
N LEU A 261 32.37 -10.48 -3.73
CA LEU A 261 31.03 -10.84 -3.26
C LEU A 261 30.09 -10.78 -4.46
N ASN A 262 29.64 -11.95 -4.90
CA ASN A 262 28.75 -12.07 -6.06
C ASN A 262 27.53 -11.17 -5.82
N ALA A 263 27.19 -10.29 -6.77
CA ALA A 263 26.05 -9.38 -6.63
C ALA A 263 24.75 -10.14 -6.32
N GLY A 264 24.62 -11.36 -6.88
CA GLY A 264 23.54 -12.29 -6.55
C GLY A 264 23.53 -12.78 -5.09
N ASN A 265 24.68 -12.90 -4.42
CA ASN A 265 24.76 -13.25 -3.00
C ASN A 265 24.36 -12.06 -2.11
N ILE A 266 24.72 -10.83 -2.46
CA ILE A 266 24.30 -9.63 -1.73
C ILE A 266 22.78 -9.42 -1.89
N ILE A 267 22.27 -9.52 -3.11
CA ILE A 267 20.83 -9.47 -3.40
C ILE A 267 20.06 -10.57 -2.65
N LYS A 268 20.59 -11.81 -2.62
CA LYS A 268 20.00 -12.92 -1.87
C LYS A 268 20.04 -12.69 -0.36
N SER A 269 21.14 -12.17 0.17
CA SER A 269 21.27 -11.84 1.59
C SER A 269 20.28 -10.74 2.01
N LEU A 270 20.05 -9.73 1.17
CA LEU A 270 19.03 -8.70 1.40
C LEU A 270 17.61 -9.30 1.45
N ALA A 271 17.31 -10.31 0.64
CA ALA A 271 16.04 -11.03 0.68
C ALA A 271 15.89 -11.89 1.95
N GLU A 272 16.94 -12.62 2.34
CA GLU A 272 16.96 -13.47 3.54
C GLU A 272 16.75 -12.65 4.84
N THR A 273 17.27 -11.41 4.90
CA THR A 273 17.06 -10.53 6.06
C THR A 273 15.62 -10.04 6.27
N GLU A 274 14.78 -10.00 5.22
CA GLU A 274 13.35 -9.66 5.37
C GLU A 274 12.52 -10.86 5.87
N GLU A 275 12.92 -12.10 5.51
CA GLU A 275 12.20 -13.32 5.90
C GLU A 275 12.32 -13.60 7.41
N GLU A 276 13.48 -13.31 8.03
CA GLU A 276 13.64 -13.36 9.49
C GLU A 276 12.83 -12.26 10.21
N ALA A 277 12.71 -11.07 9.60
CA ALA A 277 11.92 -9.97 10.17
C ALA A 277 10.40 -10.25 10.14
N ASP A 278 9.90 -10.95 9.11
CA ASP A 278 8.48 -11.29 8.98
C ASP A 278 8.07 -12.47 9.90
N GLN A 279 8.96 -13.44 10.13
CA GLN A 279 8.76 -14.45 11.18
C GLN A 279 8.57 -13.82 12.58
N GLY A 280 9.27 -12.71 12.85
CA GLY A 280 9.07 -11.92 14.07
C GLY A 280 7.69 -11.23 14.15
N ARG A 281 7.10 -10.84 13.03
CA ARG A 281 5.76 -10.21 12.97
C ARG A 281 4.61 -11.23 13.05
N SER A 282 4.80 -12.42 12.48
CA SER A 282 3.79 -13.51 12.50
C SER A 282 3.35 -13.91 13.92
N ILE A 283 4.26 -13.84 14.90
CA ILE A 283 3.97 -14.14 16.32
C ILE A 283 2.96 -13.15 16.94
N ILE A 284 2.80 -11.95 16.39
CA ILE A 284 1.98 -10.87 16.97
C ILE A 284 0.51 -10.94 16.52
N HIS A 285 0.22 -11.59 15.37
CA HIS A 285 -1.15 -11.65 14.82
C HIS A 285 -1.92 -12.94 15.10
N ASN A 286 -1.30 -13.98 15.65
CA ASN A 286 -1.99 -15.26 15.89
C ASN A 286 -2.74 -15.33 17.25
N ARG A 287 -3.63 -14.37 17.50
CA ARG A 287 -4.62 -14.44 18.60
C ARG A 287 -6.00 -13.92 18.18
N SER A 288 -6.91 -14.85 17.92
CA SER A 288 -8.37 -14.86 18.23
C SER A 288 -9.15 -15.71 17.18
N PRO A 289 -10.39 -16.20 17.45
CA PRO A 289 -11.24 -16.00 18.64
C PRO A 289 -11.87 -17.27 19.27
N THR A 290 -12.24 -17.15 20.56
CA THR A 290 -13.38 -17.81 21.28
C THR A 290 -13.62 -19.33 21.24
N SER A 291 -13.76 -19.92 22.43
CA SER A 291 -14.73 -20.99 22.71
C SER A 291 -15.30 -20.83 24.14
N LEU A 292 -16.63 -20.94 24.27
CA LEU A 292 -17.39 -20.88 25.52
C LEU A 292 -17.79 -22.31 25.95
N VAL A 293 -17.45 -22.71 27.18
CA VAL A 293 -18.10 -23.82 27.90
C VAL A 293 -18.25 -23.43 29.38
N ALA A 294 -19.28 -23.92 30.06
CA ALA A 294 -19.83 -23.28 31.26
C ALA A 294 -19.92 -24.17 32.52
N VAL A 295 -20.04 -23.50 33.68
CA VAL A 295 -20.58 -23.97 34.98
C VAL A 295 -19.76 -24.99 35.80
N SER A 296 -19.31 -24.59 37.00
CA SER A 296 -19.77 -25.16 38.29
C SER A 296 -19.20 -24.44 39.54
N HIS A 297 -20.07 -24.31 40.56
CA HIS A 297 -19.87 -24.17 42.03
C HIS A 297 -18.50 -24.56 42.65
N VAL A 298 -18.04 -24.08 43.84
CA VAL A 298 -18.65 -23.39 45.02
C VAL A 298 -17.55 -22.67 45.85
N PRO A 299 -17.83 -21.69 46.75
CA PRO A 299 -16.83 -20.88 47.50
C PRO A 299 -16.50 -21.50 48.89
N PRO A 300 -15.57 -20.95 49.71
CA PRO A 300 -15.73 -19.70 50.51
C PRO A 300 -14.43 -18.83 50.44
N GLU A 301 -14.07 -17.83 51.27
CA GLU A 301 -14.53 -17.27 52.57
C GLU A 301 -14.50 -15.71 52.56
N HIS A 302 -14.74 -15.08 53.72
CA HIS A 302 -14.46 -13.67 54.07
C HIS A 302 -13.58 -13.63 55.34
N PRO A 303 -12.91 -12.51 55.66
CA PRO A 303 -13.40 -11.77 56.84
C PRO A 303 -13.49 -10.24 56.70
N ALA A 304 -14.45 -9.72 57.47
CA ALA A 304 -14.78 -8.36 57.91
C ALA A 304 -13.72 -7.22 57.85
N ASN A 305 -14.17 -5.99 57.55
CA ASN A 305 -14.57 -5.00 58.58
C ASN A 305 -15.43 -3.84 57.99
N PRO A 306 -16.00 -2.87 58.74
CA PRO A 306 -17.43 -2.59 58.60
C PRO A 306 -17.82 -1.10 58.48
N GLN A 307 -19.13 -0.83 58.57
CA GLN A 307 -19.76 0.47 58.87
C GLN A 307 -19.56 1.62 57.87
N ASN A 308 -20.63 1.95 57.12
CA ASN A 308 -21.49 3.06 57.59
C ASN A 308 -22.94 2.93 57.08
N THR A 309 -23.87 3.55 57.80
CA THR A 309 -25.33 3.48 57.59
C THR A 309 -25.87 4.72 56.87
N ARG A 310 -26.92 4.59 56.04
CA ARG A 310 -28.27 5.15 56.31
C ARG A 310 -29.27 5.04 55.13
N GLU A 311 -30.51 4.72 55.53
CA GLU A 311 -31.83 5.22 55.06
C GLU A 311 -32.20 5.13 53.55
N GLN A 312 -33.21 4.30 53.21
CA GLN A 312 -34.64 4.65 52.98
C GLN A 312 -34.89 5.43 51.66
N GLY A 313 -35.83 5.04 50.79
CA GLY A 313 -36.78 3.92 50.80
C GLY A 313 -37.84 4.06 49.68
N VAL A 314 -38.95 3.31 49.78
CA VAL A 314 -40.23 3.46 49.02
C VAL A 314 -40.15 3.02 47.52
N ARG A 315 -40.78 1.90 47.10
CA ARG A 315 -42.20 1.71 46.68
C ARG A 315 -42.58 2.52 45.41
N GLU A 316 -43.39 2.05 44.44
CA GLU A 316 -44.09 0.77 44.20
C GLU A 316 -44.71 0.75 42.76
N LYS A 317 -45.06 -0.44 42.23
CA LYS A 317 -46.16 -0.74 41.25
C LYS A 317 -46.12 -0.22 39.79
N GLY A 318 -46.70 -1.05 38.90
CA GLY A 318 -47.18 -0.67 37.55
C GLY A 318 -46.87 -1.70 36.44
N SER A 319 -47.43 -2.92 36.48
CA SER A 319 -48.61 -3.31 35.66
C SER A 319 -48.39 -3.22 34.13
N VAL A 320 -48.02 -4.28 33.42
CA VAL A 320 -48.86 -5.42 32.92
C VAL A 320 -49.72 -5.09 31.68
N SER A 321 -49.78 -6.07 30.76
CA SER A 321 -50.69 -6.25 29.59
C SER A 321 -50.10 -5.82 28.24
N SER A 322 -49.84 -6.66 27.21
CA SER A 322 -50.35 -7.96 26.71
C SER A 322 -51.28 -7.85 25.47
N ARG A 323 -51.25 -8.92 24.64
CA ARG A 323 -51.99 -9.17 23.37
C ARG A 323 -51.28 -8.63 22.12
N THR A 324 -50.85 -9.38 21.11
CA THR A 324 -51.39 -10.55 20.34
C THR A 324 -52.75 -10.31 19.68
N ARG A 325 -52.82 -10.33 18.34
CA ARG A 325 -53.37 -11.46 17.52
C ARG A 325 -53.39 -11.14 16.01
N SER A 326 -53.29 -12.22 15.22
CA SER A 326 -53.55 -12.49 13.79
C SER A 326 -54.56 -11.57 13.03
N ARG A 327 -54.70 -11.57 11.69
CA ARG A 327 -54.97 -12.75 10.81
C ARG A 327 -55.12 -12.38 9.30
N THR A 328 -54.97 -13.37 8.41
CA THR A 328 -55.55 -13.51 7.03
C THR A 328 -55.13 -12.47 5.95
N LYS A 329 -54.51 -12.81 4.80
CA LYS A 329 -54.90 -13.73 3.69
C LYS A 329 -56.09 -13.21 2.85
N ILE A 330 -55.84 -12.89 1.58
CA ILE A 330 -56.78 -12.98 0.43
C ILE A 330 -55.93 -13.32 -0.82
N VAL A 331 -56.51 -14.10 -1.72
CA VAL A 331 -55.96 -14.51 -3.03
C VAL A 331 -56.85 -13.91 -4.11
N SER A 332 -56.26 -13.46 -5.22
CA SER A 332 -56.88 -13.34 -6.55
C SER A 332 -55.76 -13.40 -7.59
#